data_AF-A0A7S2HSM4-F1
#
_entry.id   AF-A0A7S2HSM4-F1
#
_cell.length_a   1.000
_cell.length_b   1.000
_cell.length_c   1.000
_cell.angle_alpha   90.00
_cell.angle_beta   90.00
_cell.angle_gamma   90.00
#
_symmetry.space_group_name_H-M   'P 1'
#
loop_
_entity.id
_entity.type
_entity.pdbx_description
1 polymer ?
#
loop_
_entity_poly.entity_id
_entity_poly.type
_entity_poly.pdbx_seq_one_letter_code
_entity_poly.pdbx_strand_id
1 'polypeptide(L)'
;VETAAVPPPGHSSIELHGVLVCNLRCGKPLKLPLHAEARTPEVTVMEDEISFGAVVVGASCWKPFTLHNASIVPATLHLDISHYREVDVKVMQDPEAEARAEAAAAADDRATTIVPEDETESPLQLISIPSP
;
A
#
# COMPACT_ATOMS: atom_id res chain seq x y z
N VAL A 1 11.05 -16.44 -16.47
CA VAL A 1 12.21 -16.00 -15.67
C VAL A 1 11.65 -15.11 -14.60
N GLU A 2 11.45 -15.66 -13.41
CA GLU A 2 10.94 -14.93 -12.26
C GLU A 2 12.15 -14.41 -11.50
N THR A 3 12.51 -13.15 -11.75
CA THR A 3 13.54 -12.46 -10.99
C THR A 3 12.83 -11.64 -9.93
N ALA A 4 12.83 -12.11 -8.69
CA ALA A 4 12.47 -11.29 -7.55
C ALA A 4 13.47 -10.13 -7.48
N ALA A 5 13.06 -8.95 -7.95
CA ALA A 5 13.87 -7.74 -7.93
C ALA A 5 13.85 -7.14 -6.52
N VAL A 6 14.50 -7.83 -5.58
CA VAL A 6 14.73 -7.31 -4.24
C VAL A 6 16.01 -6.47 -4.29
N PRO A 7 15.97 -5.19 -3.87
CA PRO A 7 17.18 -4.37 -3.71
C PRO A 7 18.25 -5.07 -2.87
N PRO A 8 19.54 -5.02 -3.27
CA PRO A 8 20.61 -5.59 -2.47
C PRO A 8 20.70 -4.88 -1.10
N PRO A 9 21.29 -5.53 -0.09
CA PRO A 9 21.42 -4.95 1.25
C PRO A 9 22.09 -3.57 1.20
N GLY A 10 21.40 -2.55 1.73
CA GLY A 10 21.89 -1.17 1.76
C GLY A 10 21.47 -0.31 0.56
N HIS A 11 20.60 -0.80 -0.33
CA HIS A 11 19.99 0.02 -1.38
C HIS A 11 18.47 0.05 -1.18
N SER A 12 17.86 1.23 -1.22
CA SER A 12 16.41 1.42 -1.06
C SER A 12 15.64 1.43 -2.39
N SER A 13 16.34 1.52 -3.52
CA SER A 13 15.76 1.46 -4.86
C SER A 13 16.70 0.79 -5.87
N ILE A 14 16.13 0.06 -6.83
CA ILE A 14 16.78 -0.37 -8.08
C ILE A 14 15.96 0.15 -9.25
N GLU A 15 16.64 0.78 -10.21
CA GLU A 15 16.09 1.09 -11.53
C GLU A 15 16.51 0.02 -12.55
N LEU A 16 15.55 -0.43 -13.36
CA LEU A 16 15.74 -1.49 -14.34
C LEU A 16 15.24 -1.02 -15.70
N HIS A 17 16.19 -0.87 -16.62
CA HIS A 17 15.91 -0.52 -18.01
C HIS A 17 15.93 -1.78 -18.87
N GLY A 18 14.87 -2.01 -19.61
CA GLY A 18 14.74 -3.13 -20.53
C GLY A 18 14.25 -2.69 -21.90
N VAL A 19 14.42 -3.56 -22.90
CA VAL A 19 13.78 -3.37 -24.20
C VAL A 19 13.08 -4.67 -24.56
N LEU A 20 11.76 -4.63 -24.64
CA LEU A 20 10.96 -5.75 -25.10
C LEU A 20 10.91 -5.72 -26.62
N VAL A 21 11.36 -6.80 -27.26
CA VAL A 21 11.42 -6.92 -28.72
C VAL A 21 10.28 -7.83 -29.19
N CYS A 22 9.29 -7.24 -29.86
CA CYS A 22 8.16 -7.95 -30.45
C CYS A 22 8.44 -8.25 -31.92
N ASN A 23 8.51 -9.54 -32.26
CA ASN A 23 8.58 -9.96 -33.66
C ASN A 23 7.16 -10.02 -34.24
N LEU A 24 6.84 -9.06 -35.11
CA LEU A 24 5.55 -8.98 -35.78
C LEU A 24 5.57 -9.83 -37.06
N ARG A 25 4.50 -10.58 -37.34
CA ARG A 25 4.38 -11.37 -38.56
C ARG A 25 4.42 -10.46 -39.78
N CYS A 26 5.33 -10.75 -40.72
CA CYS A 26 5.54 -9.98 -41.95
C CYS A 26 5.92 -8.50 -41.75
N GLY A 27 6.49 -8.12 -40.61
CA GLY A 27 6.86 -6.73 -40.29
C GLY A 27 8.26 -6.57 -39.69
N LYS A 28 8.66 -5.32 -39.43
CA LYS A 28 9.90 -5.03 -38.68
C LYS A 28 9.68 -5.32 -37.19
N PRO A 29 10.68 -5.86 -36.46
CA PRO A 29 10.59 -6.03 -35.03
C PRO A 29 10.34 -4.70 -34.31
N LEU A 30 9.34 -4.66 -33.45
CA LEU A 30 9.01 -3.51 -32.62
C LEU A 30 9.82 -3.57 -31.32
N LYS A 31 10.52 -2.48 -30.98
CA LYS A 31 11.27 -2.36 -29.73
C LYS A 31 10.52 -1.43 -28.78
N LEU A 32 10.12 -1.95 -27.63
CA LEU A 32 9.41 -1.21 -26.59
C LEU A 32 10.38 -0.97 -25.42
N PRO A 33 10.78 0.28 -25.14
CA PRO A 33 11.57 0.57 -23.96
C PRO A 33 10.72 0.36 -22.71
N LEU A 34 11.29 -0.31 -21.72
CA LEU A 34 10.68 -0.56 -20.42
C LEU A 34 11.53 0.11 -19.34
N HIS A 35 10.86 0.75 -18.40
CA HIS A 35 11.46 1.27 -17.19
C HIS A 35 10.69 0.70 -16.00
N ALA A 36 11.40 0.04 -15.09
CA ALA A 36 10.84 -0.48 -13.86
C ALA A 36 11.67 0.03 -12.68
N GLU A 37 11.00 0.39 -11.59
CA GLU A 37 11.65 0.76 -10.35
C GLU A 37 11.17 -0.18 -9.23
N ALA A 38 12.12 -0.80 -8.53
CA ALA A 38 11.86 -1.62 -7.36
C ALA A 38 12.33 -0.87 -6.12
N ARG A 39 11.39 -0.53 -5.22
CA ARG A 39 11.67 0.20 -3.97
C ARG A 39 11.44 -0.68 -2.75
N THR A 40 12.25 -0.51 -1.72
CA THR A 40 12.08 -1.17 -0.41
C THR A 40 11.45 -0.18 0.58
N PRO A 41 10.57 -0.62 1.49
CA PRO A 41 10.04 0.26 2.50
C PRO A 41 11.12 0.77 3.45
N GLU A 42 11.03 2.04 3.82
CA GLU A 42 11.94 2.71 4.74
C GLU A 42 11.16 3.11 5.99
N VAL A 43 11.27 2.30 7.04
CA VAL A 43 10.56 2.51 8.31
C VAL A 43 11.55 2.88 9.40
N THR A 44 11.23 3.93 10.14
CA THR A 44 12.03 4.44 11.26
C THR A 44 11.21 4.44 12.55
N VAL A 45 11.85 4.09 13.66
CA VAL A 45 11.28 4.28 15.00
C VAL A 45 11.54 5.73 15.40
N MET A 46 10.50 6.45 15.84
CA MET A 46 10.64 7.86 16.21
C MET A 46 11.31 8.04 17.58
N GLU A 47 11.15 7.06 18.47
CA GLU A 47 11.71 7.04 19.81
C GLU A 47 13.02 6.24 19.85
N ASP A 48 14.10 6.86 20.32
CA ASP A 48 15.41 6.21 20.46
C ASP A 48 15.43 5.17 21.60
N GLU A 49 14.66 5.40 22.65
CA GLU A 49 14.58 4.55 23.84
C GLU A 49 13.17 4.55 24.45
N ILE A 50 12.68 3.37 24.84
CA ILE A 50 11.42 3.22 25.57
C ILE A 50 11.72 2.92 27.04
N SER A 51 11.66 3.96 27.87
CA SER A 51 11.94 3.87 29.30
C SER A 51 10.64 3.75 30.11
N PHE A 52 10.42 2.59 30.74
CA PHE A 52 9.23 2.32 31.59
C PHE A 52 9.39 2.86 33.03
N GLY A 53 10.62 3.13 33.46
CA GLY A 53 10.92 3.60 34.82
C GLY A 53 10.64 2.53 35.88
N ALA A 54 10.28 2.96 37.09
CA ALA A 54 9.94 2.06 38.19
C ALA A 54 8.50 1.56 38.05
N VAL A 55 8.34 0.29 37.63
CA VAL A 55 7.05 -0.39 37.60
C VAL A 55 6.90 -1.24 38.87
N VAL A 56 5.81 -1.05 39.59
CA VAL A 56 5.52 -1.81 40.82
C VAL A 56 5.23 -3.27 40.48
N VAL A 57 5.70 -4.21 41.30
CA VAL A 57 5.43 -5.65 41.13
C VAL A 57 3.91 -5.89 41.07
N GLY A 58 3.46 -6.53 39.99
CA GLY A 58 2.03 -6.81 39.75
C GLY A 58 1.27 -5.71 39.00
N ALA A 59 1.91 -4.57 38.71
CA ALA A 59 1.34 -3.54 37.83
C ALA A 59 1.81 -3.72 36.37
N SER A 60 1.02 -3.22 35.43
CA SER A 60 1.37 -3.15 34.01
C SER A 60 1.49 -1.70 33.57
N CYS A 61 2.51 -1.39 32.77
CA CYS A 61 2.74 -0.05 32.22
C CYS A 61 2.72 -0.12 30.69
N TRP A 62 1.94 0.76 30.05
CA TRP A 62 1.89 0.89 28.60
C TRP A 62 2.56 2.19 28.17
N LYS A 63 3.40 2.11 27.13
CA LYS A 63 4.05 3.27 26.54
C LYS A 63 3.77 3.29 25.04
N PRO A 64 3.25 4.39 24.48
CA PRO A 64 3.13 4.52 23.05
C PRO A 64 4.53 4.69 22.44
N PHE A 65 4.69 4.17 21.23
CA PHE A 65 5.83 4.45 20.37
C PHE A 65 5.34 4.50 18.92
N THR A 66 6.10 5.15 18.05
CA THR A 66 5.66 5.52 16.71
C THR A 66 6.62 4.98 15.67
N LEU A 67 6.07 4.29 14.67
CA LEU A 67 6.81 3.84 13.48
C LEU A 67 6.40 4.71 12.30
N HIS A 68 7.36 5.35 11.65
CA HIS A 68 7.13 6.19 10.48
C HIS A 68 7.69 5.52 9.23
N ASN A 69 6.82 5.22 8.27
CA ASN A 69 7.23 4.81 6.93
C ASN A 69 7.43 6.05 6.06
N ALA A 70 8.68 6.37 5.72
CA ALA A 70 9.03 7.49 4.86
C ALA A 70 8.97 7.14 3.36
N SER A 71 8.75 5.86 3.02
CA SER A 71 8.73 5.39 1.64
C SER A 71 7.35 5.51 0.99
N ILE A 72 7.34 5.54 -0.35
CA ILE A 72 6.12 5.53 -1.17
C ILE A 72 5.43 4.15 -1.22
N VAL A 73 6.13 3.10 -0.82
CA VAL A 73 5.61 1.73 -0.84
C VAL A 73 5.07 1.34 0.54
N PRO A 74 3.94 0.60 0.61
CA PRO A 74 3.45 0.07 1.88
C PRO A 74 4.49 -0.83 2.55
N ALA A 75 4.64 -0.68 3.87
CA ALA A 75 5.53 -1.50 4.67
C ALA A 75 4.76 -2.59 5.42
N THR A 76 5.29 -3.81 5.44
CA THR A 76 4.82 -4.88 6.32
C THR A 76 5.85 -5.08 7.43
N LEU A 77 5.39 -4.97 8.67
CA LEU A 77 6.25 -5.04 9.84
C LEU A 77 6.12 -6.40 10.52
N HIS A 78 7.27 -7.02 10.77
CA HIS A 78 7.38 -8.24 11.54
C HIS A 78 8.08 -7.90 12.85
N LEU A 79 7.35 -8.01 13.95
CA LEU A 79 7.88 -7.73 15.28
C LEU A 79 8.12 -9.07 16.01
N ASP A 80 9.38 -9.34 16.32
CA ASP A 80 9.77 -10.49 17.14
C ASP A 80 10.16 -10.02 18.55
N ILE A 81 9.30 -10.31 19.52
CA ILE A 81 9.51 -10.05 20.95
C ILE A 81 9.79 -11.34 21.74
N SER A 82 10.15 -12.45 21.09
CA SER A 82 10.34 -13.75 21.75
C SER A 82 11.43 -13.73 22.83
N HIS A 83 12.35 -12.77 22.76
CA HIS A 83 13.42 -12.55 23.73
C HIS A 83 12.98 -11.77 24.99
N TYR A 84 11.81 -11.12 24.96
CA TYR A 84 11.26 -10.29 26.04
C TYR A 84 9.87 -10.80 26.43
N ARG A 85 9.81 -11.77 27.34
CA ARG A 85 8.56 -12.46 27.70
C ARG A 85 7.61 -11.62 28.57
N GLU A 86 8.14 -10.57 29.17
CA GLU A 86 7.46 -9.62 30.02
C GLU A 86 6.85 -8.44 29.25
N VAL A 87 7.13 -8.33 27.95
CA VAL A 87 6.65 -7.25 27.08
C VAL A 87 5.47 -7.76 26.25
N ASP A 88 4.44 -6.92 26.14
CA ASP A 88 3.30 -7.11 25.25
C ASP A 88 3.16 -5.87 24.37
N VAL A 89 2.71 -6.07 23.12
CA VAL A 89 2.61 -5.00 22.13
C VAL A 89 1.21 -4.99 21.55
N LYS A 90 0.61 -3.81 21.56
CA LYS A 90 -0.74 -3.58 21.06
C LYS A 90 -0.70 -2.46 20.05
N VAL A 91 -1.42 -2.64 18.96
CA VAL A 91 -1.68 -1.58 18.01
C VAL A 91 -2.62 -0.59 18.69
N MET A 92 -2.18 0.65 18.81
CA MET A 92 -3.04 1.72 19.31
C MET A 92 -3.96 2.14 18.17
N GLN A 93 -5.26 1.91 18.34
CA GLN A 93 -6.28 2.44 17.43
C GLN A 93 -6.50 3.90 17.80
N ASP A 94 -6.19 4.80 16.87
CA ASP A 94 -6.55 6.20 16.97
C ASP A 94 -7.73 6.46 16.02
N PRO A 95 -8.97 6.53 16.53
CA PRO A 95 -10.16 6.66 15.71
C PRO A 95 -10.20 8.00 14.94
N GLU A 96 -9.56 9.05 15.46
CA GLU A 96 -9.47 10.33 14.75
C GLU A 96 -8.48 10.25 13.59
N ALA A 97 -7.37 9.53 13.77
CA ALA A 97 -6.41 9.29 12.70
C ALA A 97 -6.99 8.40 11.60
N GLU A 98 -7.75 7.36 11.96
CA GLU A 98 -8.46 6.49 11.00
C GLU A 98 -9.47 7.30 10.18
N ALA A 99 -10.31 8.11 10.82
CA ALA A 99 -11.28 8.96 10.13
C ALA A 99 -10.60 9.99 9.21
N ARG A 100 -9.47 10.55 9.63
CA ARG A 100 -8.69 11.49 8.81
C ARG A 100 -8.03 10.81 7.60
N ALA A 101 -7.51 9.61 7.77
CA ALA A 101 -6.93 8.82 6.68
C ALA A 101 -7.98 8.43 5.64
N GLU A 102 -9.17 8.02 6.10
CA GLU A 102 -10.31 7.70 5.24
C GLU A 102 -10.81 8.95 4.47
N ALA A 103 -10.93 10.09 5.16
CA ALA A 103 -11.29 11.35 4.51
C ALA A 103 -10.26 11.83 3.47
N ALA A 104 -8.96 11.61 3.72
CA ALA A 104 -7.90 11.94 2.78
C ALA A 104 -7.90 11.02 1.55
N ALA A 105 -8.11 9.71 1.75
CA ALA A 105 -8.24 8.75 0.65
C ALA A 105 -9.46 9.04 -0.22
N ALA A 106 -10.59 9.44 0.37
CA ALA A 106 -11.79 9.82 -0.38
C ALA A 106 -11.62 11.13 -1.20
N ALA A 107 -10.66 11.99 -0.85
CA ALA A 107 -10.39 13.22 -1.58
C ALA A 107 -9.54 12.99 -2.85
N ASP A 108 -8.71 11.94 -2.87
CA ASP A 108 -7.79 11.63 -3.97
C ASP A 108 -8.49 10.90 -5.14
N ASP A 109 -9.61 10.20 -4.88
CA ASP A 109 -10.39 9.46 -5.89
C ASP A 109 -11.20 10.38 -6.85
N ARG A 110 -11.09 11.70 -6.72
CA ARG A 110 -11.77 12.69 -7.59
C ARG A 110 -11.04 13.02 -8.89
N ALA A 111 -9.87 12.43 -9.17
CA ALA A 111 -9.10 12.74 -10.37
C ALA A 111 -9.50 11.96 -11.65
N THR A 112 -10.44 11.00 -11.58
CA THR A 112 -10.95 10.27 -12.75
C THR A 112 -12.47 10.13 -12.77
N THR A 113 -13.22 11.21 -12.58
CA THR A 113 -14.61 11.23 -13.07
C THR A 113 -14.58 11.63 -14.54
N ILE A 114 -14.46 10.62 -15.41
CA ILE A 114 -14.91 10.74 -16.80
C ILE A 114 -16.40 11.08 -16.73
N VAL A 115 -16.76 12.20 -17.35
CA VAL A 115 -18.12 12.72 -17.45
C VAL A 115 -19.06 11.62 -17.97
N PRO A 116 -20.15 11.25 -17.26
CA PRO A 116 -21.22 10.50 -17.90
C PRO A 116 -21.93 11.46 -18.87
N GLU A 117 -21.83 11.18 -20.15
CA GLU A 117 -22.64 11.82 -21.19
C GLU A 117 -24.13 11.58 -20.89
N ASP A 118 -24.93 12.62 -21.15
CA ASP A 118 -26.39 12.62 -21.10
C ASP A 118 -27.00 11.36 -21.75
N GLU A 119 -27.60 10.49 -20.95
CA GLU A 119 -28.65 9.58 -21.43
C GLU A 119 -29.90 9.80 -20.58
N THR A 120 -30.81 10.62 -21.11
CA THR A 120 -32.21 10.71 -20.70
C THR A 120 -32.82 9.31 -20.64
N GLU A 121 -33.03 8.80 -19.43
CA GLU A 121 -33.75 7.56 -19.18
C GLU A 121 -35.15 7.61 -19.81
N SER A 122 -35.33 6.88 -20.91
CA SER A 122 -36.66 6.51 -21.40
C SER A 122 -37.16 5.33 -20.57
N PRO A 123 -38.36 5.36 -19.98
CA PRO A 123 -38.83 4.24 -19.16
C PRO A 123 -39.03 2.97 -19.99
N LEU A 124 -38.50 1.86 -19.47
CA LEU A 124 -38.59 0.51 -20.06
C LEU A 124 -40.05 0.14 -20.39
N GLN A 125 -40.34 -0.09 -21.66
CA GLN A 125 -41.64 -0.62 -22.10
C GLN A 125 -41.62 -2.15 -22.04
N LEU A 126 -42.56 -2.72 -21.29
CA LEU A 126 -42.76 -4.17 -21.17
C LEU A 126 -43.39 -4.71 -22.47
N ILE A 127 -42.62 -5.46 -23.25
CA ILE A 127 -43.14 -6.12 -24.45
C ILE A 127 -43.95 -7.34 -24.00
N SER A 128 -45.28 -7.27 -24.03
CA SER A 128 -46.13 -8.44 -23.82
C SER A 128 -46.06 -9.33 -25.07
N ILE A 129 -45.47 -10.51 -24.93
CA ILE A 129 -45.46 -11.55 -25.98
C ILE A 129 -46.87 -12.16 -26.04
N PRO A 130 -47.54 -12.21 -27.21
CA PRO A 130 -48.81 -12.93 -27.33
C PRO A 130 -48.57 -14.44 -27.23
N SER A 131 -49.36 -15.11 -26.40
CA SER A 131 -49.43 -16.57 -26.29
C SER A 131 -50.30 -17.15 -27.43
N PRO A 132 -50.15 -18.44 -27.78
CA PRO A 132 -50.43 -18.98 -29.13
C PRO A 132 -51.90 -19.03 -29.55
#